data_AF-A0A956CTR8-F1
#
_entry.id   AF-A0A956CTR8-F1
#
_cell.length_a   1.000
_cell.length_b   1.000
_cell.length_c   1.000
_cell.angle_alpha   90.00
_cell.angle_beta   90.00
_cell.angle_gamma   90.00
#
_symmetry.space_group_name_H-M   'P 1'
#
loop_
_entity.id
_entity.type
_entity.pdbx_description
1 polymer ?
#
loop_
_entity_poly.entity_id
_entity_poly.type
_entity_poly.pdbx_seq_one_letter_code
_entity_poly.pdbx_strand_id
1 'polypeptide(L)' 'MTKKILFSLVLLAFAMGLAGCGGPRVLGARALLPLQAQDADRVWIYMDTNNQDRNGVYRCVDAGQQVTCVRANLQ' A
#
# COMPACT_ATOMS: atom_id res chain seq x y z
N MET A 1 -21.02 -26.40 -41.68
CA MET A 1 -20.16 -26.70 -40.51
C MET A 1 -19.64 -25.38 -39.94
N THR A 2 -20.43 -24.76 -39.06
CA THR A 2 -20.22 -23.38 -38.56
C THR A 2 -20.28 -23.45 -37.04
N LYS A 3 -19.16 -23.78 -36.39
CA LYS A 3 -19.12 -24.01 -34.93
C LYS A 3 -17.71 -23.79 -34.36
N LYS A 4 -17.11 -22.61 -34.59
CA LYS A 4 -15.80 -22.27 -33.98
C LYS A 4 -15.68 -20.84 -33.41
N ILE A 5 -16.70 -19.98 -33.53
CA ILE A 5 -16.54 -18.55 -33.22
C ILE A 5 -17.08 -18.15 -31.83
N LEU A 6 -17.78 -19.04 -31.12
CA LEU A 6 -18.40 -18.67 -29.83
C LEU A 6 -17.50 -18.81 -28.59
N PHE A 7 -16.36 -19.52 -28.66
CA PHE A 7 -15.57 -19.80 -27.45
C PHE A 7 -14.60 -18.67 -27.06
N SER A 8 -14.23 -17.77 -27.97
CA SER A 8 -13.26 -16.70 -27.69
C SER A 8 -13.85 -15.47 -27.01
N LEU A 9 -15.17 -15.25 -27.07
CA LEU A 9 -15.79 -14.07 -26.43
C LEU A 9 -15.98 -14.21 -24.91
N VAL A 10 -16.02 -15.44 -24.38
CA VAL A 10 -16.24 -15.67 -22.94
C VAL A 10 -14.97 -15.40 -22.12
N LEU A 11 -13.78 -15.61 -22.71
CA LEU A 11 -12.50 -15.36 -22.04
C LEU A 11 -12.17 -13.87 -21.88
N LEU A 12 -12.66 -13.00 -22.77
CA LEU A 12 -12.40 -11.56 -22.68
C LEU A 12 -13.23 -10.84 -21.61
N ALA A 13 -14.38 -11.41 -21.21
CA ALA A 13 -15.25 -10.81 -20.19
C ALA A 13 -14.73 -11.01 -18.76
N PHE A 14 -13.87 -12.01 -18.52
CA PHE A 14 -13.34 -12.27 -17.18
C PHE A 14 -12.14 -11.37 -16.80
N ALA A 15 -11.53 -10.70 -17.77
CA ALA A 15 -10.36 -9.84 -17.53
C ALA A 15 -10.72 -8.44 -17.00
N MET A 16 -11.99 -8.02 -17.07
CA MET A 16 -12.41 -6.67 -16.68
C MET A 16 -12.96 -6.58 -15.24
N GLY A 17 -13.06 -7.69 -14.51
CA GLY A 17 -13.76 -7.77 -13.22
C GLY A 17 -12.94 -7.43 -11.96
N LEU A 18 -11.64 -7.14 -12.06
CA LEU A 18 -10.76 -6.99 -10.87
C LEU A 18 -9.95 -5.69 -10.81
N ALA A 19 -10.27 -4.69 -11.63
CA ALA A 19 -9.77 -3.33 -11.38
C ALA A 19 -10.68 -2.64 -10.36
N GLY A 20 -10.76 -3.22 -9.15
CA GLY A 20 -11.46 -2.59 -8.04
C GLY A 20 -10.78 -1.26 -7.72
N CYS A 21 -11.50 -0.15 -7.92
CA CYS A 21 -11.19 1.16 -7.34
C CYS A 21 -11.27 1.07 -5.81
N GLY A 22 -10.30 0.39 -5.21
CA GLY A 22 -10.27 0.01 -3.80
C GLY A 22 -8.83 -0.22 -3.35
N GLY A 23 -7.95 0.73 -3.67
CA GLY A 23 -6.61 0.75 -3.10
C GLY A 23 -6.66 0.84 -1.56
N PRO A 24 -5.56 0.49 -0.88
CA PRO A 24 -5.48 0.65 0.56
C PRO A 24 -5.81 2.09 0.96
N ARG A 25 -6.74 2.24 1.89
CA ARG A 25 -7.16 3.52 2.45
C ARG A 25 -6.56 3.66 3.84
N VAL A 26 -5.91 4.79 4.09
CA VAL A 26 -5.45 5.15 5.43
C VAL A 26 -6.67 5.46 6.29
N LEU A 27 -6.84 4.71 7.38
CA LEU A 27 -7.88 4.92 8.39
C LEU A 27 -7.39 5.87 9.48
N GLY A 28 -6.09 5.84 9.76
CA GLY A 28 -5.44 6.75 10.69
C GLY A 28 -3.92 6.68 10.62
N ALA A 29 -3.27 7.74 11.06
CA ALA A 29 -1.82 7.81 11.20
C ALA A 29 -1.48 8.47 12.54
N ARG A 30 -0.47 7.94 13.24
CA ARG A 30 0.01 8.49 14.51
C ARG A 30 1.52 8.60 14.47
N ALA A 31 2.04 9.77 14.80
CA ALA A 31 3.47 9.95 15.00
C ALA A 31 3.91 9.20 16.27
N LEU A 32 5.08 8.58 16.19
CA LEU A 32 5.78 7.94 17.29
C LEU A 32 7.00 8.79 17.61
N LEU A 33 7.26 8.99 18.90
CA LEU A 33 8.46 9.68 19.34
C LEU A 33 9.68 8.80 19.04
N PRO A 34 10.78 9.37 18.51
CA PRO A 34 12.01 8.63 18.31
C PRO A 34 12.54 8.15 19.66
N LEU A 35 12.83 6.85 19.76
CA LEU A 35 13.34 6.21 20.97
C LEU A 35 14.85 6.43 21.17
N GLN A 36 15.57 6.77 20.09
CA GLN A 36 17.02 6.88 20.08
C GLN A 36 17.46 8.14 19.32
N ALA A 37 18.59 8.74 19.74
CA ALA A 37 19.10 9.96 19.12
C ALA A 37 19.46 9.78 17.63
N GLN A 38 19.84 8.56 17.22
CA GLN A 38 20.12 8.22 15.83
C GLN A 38 18.89 8.21 14.92
N ASP A 39 17.68 8.31 15.50
CA ASP A 39 16.42 8.38 14.78
C ASP A 39 15.88 9.81 14.69
N ALA A 40 16.64 10.82 15.15
CA ALA A 40 16.18 12.20 15.22
C ALA A 40 15.92 12.84 13.84
N ASP A 41 16.52 12.30 12.77
CA ASP A 41 16.31 12.73 11.38
C ASP A 41 15.12 12.03 10.71
N ARG A 42 14.47 11.09 11.42
CA ARG A 42 13.39 10.25 10.90
C ARG A 42 12.11 10.47 11.68
N VAL A 43 11.01 10.62 10.95
CA VAL A 43 9.68 10.62 11.54
C VAL A 43 9.16 9.19 11.54
N TRP A 44 8.85 8.67 12.72
CA TRP A 44 8.26 7.36 12.89
C TRP A 44 6.75 7.48 12.96
N ILE A 45 6.03 6.68 12.18
CA ILE A 45 4.58 6.77 12.07
C ILE A 45 3.99 5.37 12.13
N TYR A 46 3.03 5.14 13.02
CA TYR A 46 2.15 3.98 12.91
C TYR A 46 1.00 4.32 11.95
N MET A 47 0.84 3.50 10.90
CA MET A 47 -0.20 3.64 9.91
C MET A 47 -1.23 2.54 10.10
N ASP A 48 -2.49 2.94 10.21
CA ASP A 48 -3.65 2.05 10.21
C ASP A 48 -4.40 2.22 8.90
N THR A 49 -4.71 1.11 8.25
CA THR A 49 -5.32 1.06 6.94
C THR A 49 -6.40 -0.02 6.91
N ASN A 50 -7.28 0.04 5.92
CA ASN A 50 -8.25 -1.04 5.68
C ASN A 50 -7.62 -2.33 5.13
N ASN A 51 -6.29 -2.37 4.95
CA ASN A 51 -5.54 -3.53 4.52
C ASN A 51 -4.51 -3.90 5.60
N GLN A 52 -4.74 -5.00 6.32
CA GLN A 52 -3.89 -5.42 7.44
C GLN A 52 -2.41 -5.61 7.04
N ASP A 53 -2.13 -6.01 5.80
CA ASP A 53 -0.75 -6.18 5.31
C ASP A 53 0.02 -4.86 5.22
N ARG A 54 -0.71 -3.73 5.17
CA ARG A 54 -0.15 -2.37 5.10
C ARG A 54 -0.12 -1.66 6.45
N ASN A 55 -0.76 -2.22 7.48
CA ASN A 55 -0.71 -1.66 8.84
C ASN A 55 0.69 -1.75 9.43
N GLY A 56 1.06 -0.84 10.33
CA GLY A 56 2.30 -0.95 11.08
C GLY A 56 3.14 0.30 11.06
N VAL A 57 4.38 0.16 11.51
CA VAL A 57 5.29 1.29 11.70
C VAL A 57 6.09 1.55 10.43
N TYR A 58 6.17 2.81 10.05
CA TYR A 58 6.96 3.32 8.94
C TYR A 58 7.93 4.36 9.47
N ARG A 59 9.15 4.35 8.92
CA ARG A 59 10.13 5.43 9.09
C ARG A 59 10.12 6.27 7.83
N CYS A 60 9.89 7.55 7.98
CA CYS A 60 9.81 8.51 6.89
C CYS A 60 10.95 9.51 6.99
N VAL A 61 11.56 9.80 5.85
CA VAL A 61 12.56 10.87 5.70
C VAL A 61 11.98 11.88 4.71
N ASP A 62 12.00 13.15 5.11
CA ASP A 62 11.69 14.26 4.22
C ASP A 62 13.00 14.83 3.67
N ALA A 63 13.21 14.65 2.36
CA ALA A 63 14.36 15.22 1.66
C ALA A 63 14.04 16.59 1.02
N GLY A 64 12.95 17.25 1.45
CA GLY A 64 12.49 18.55 0.97
C GLY A 64 11.67 18.50 -0.32
N GLN A 65 12.06 17.67 -1.28
CA GLN A 65 11.30 17.46 -2.54
C GLN A 65 10.34 16.27 -2.47
N GLN A 66 10.69 15.26 -1.68
CA GLN A 66 9.93 14.02 -1.58
C GLN A 66 10.07 13.42 -0.19
N VAL A 67 8.93 13.03 0.37
CA VAL A 67 8.87 12.20 1.57
C VAL A 67 8.94 10.74 1.14
N THR A 68 9.96 10.03 1.64
CA THR A 68 10.10 8.59 1.43
C THR A 68 9.85 7.86 2.73
N CYS A 69 8.86 6.97 2.73
CA CYS A 69 8.52 6.13 3.87
C CYS A 69 8.84 4.66 3.56
N VAL A 70 9.51 3.99 4.48
CA VAL A 70 9.74 2.55 4.41
C VAL A 70 9.18 1.88 5.67
N ARG A 71 8.56 0.72 5.50
CA ARG A 71 8.05 -0.06 6.63
C ARG A 71 9.23 -0.45 7.52
N ALA A 72 9.12 -0.16 8.81
CA ALA A 72 10.12 -0.56 9.78
C ALA A 72 10.00 -2.05 10.06
N ASN A 73 11.15 -2.73 10.14
CA ASN A 73 11.23 -4.08 10.69
C ASN A 73 11.56 -3.93 12.18
N LEU A 74 10.54 -4.10 13.02
CA LEU A 74 10.69 -4.07 14.47
C LEU A 74 10.88 -5.53 14.90
N GLN A 75 12.11 -5.87 15.29
CA GLN A 75 12.47 -7.18 15.84
C GLN A 75 12.28 -7.20 17.35
#